data_AF-A0A535TRR2-F1
#
_entry.id   AF-A0A535TRR2-F1
#
_cell.length_a   1.000
_cell.length_b   1.000
_cell.length_c   1.000
_cell.angle_alpha   90.00
_cell.angle_beta   90.00
_cell.angle_gamma   90.00
#
_symmetry.space_group_name_H-M   'P 1'
#
loop_
_entity.id
_entity.type
_entity.pdbx_description
1 polymer ?
#
loop_
_entity_poly.entity_id
_entity_poly.type
_entity_poly.pdbx_seq_one_letter_code
_entity_poly.pdbx_strand_id
1 'polypeptide(L)'
;MRRFLLAAVVLLTACGAPPTVARPTGTASPSVAASAPSPTPTVSITPELAGDLPAISSNANGTGEIQHAGGFVHFPGGAFTADPKAAMVQDPNTHLWRTAIQPYLSGSNDSGRGRITYDPFVGRWIPVSRDQVSSDGLHYAYAEPIFAPGSNTQPGGPFITGVHIRVVDLPSGSDRIVFSATGYPFYTVVAYAAQGIYLTAGCVEGCGPEALKLWRVDLATGKLAKVSDRRGFNWLIRNHVAWVATYDESGQPSQLLRLDLTNAQIAAWLTGPGMQLIDTDADGSPLVTLNGGGTSAELRVTAPQQSERIFPGPSNGLLAAVADGSRTRLGGGPIGEVGIYLYTPASGARQVSDFRGLPLGPLR
;
A
#
# COMPACT_ATOMS: atom_id res chain seq x y z
N MET A 1 -19.50 -38.71 -14.49
CA MET A 1 -19.78 -38.80 -15.94
C MET A 1 -21.20 -38.31 -16.22
N ARG A 2 -21.34 -37.05 -16.68
CA ARG A 2 -22.59 -36.51 -17.24
C ARG A 2 -22.18 -35.51 -18.31
N ARG A 3 -22.55 -35.81 -19.56
CA ARG A 3 -22.13 -35.12 -20.79
C ARG A 3 -23.08 -33.94 -21.04
N PHE A 4 -22.54 -32.74 -21.19
CA PHE A 4 -23.27 -31.58 -21.72
C PHE A 4 -22.95 -31.42 -23.21
N LEU A 5 -24.00 -31.43 -24.03
CA LEU A 5 -23.97 -31.11 -25.47
C LEU A 5 -23.97 -29.58 -25.63
N LEU A 6 -22.96 -29.05 -26.32
CA LEU A 6 -22.89 -27.67 -26.79
C LEU A 6 -23.37 -27.63 -28.25
N ALA A 7 -24.47 -26.94 -28.50
CA ALA A 7 -24.93 -26.59 -29.84
C ALA A 7 -24.35 -25.22 -30.23
N ALA A 8 -23.51 -25.21 -31.25
CA ALA A 8 -22.98 -24.02 -31.89
C ALA A 8 -23.99 -23.53 -32.95
N VAL A 9 -24.36 -22.25 -32.90
CA VAL A 9 -25.09 -21.57 -33.98
C VAL A 9 -24.19 -20.46 -34.53
N VAL A 10 -23.83 -20.64 -35.80
CA VAL A 10 -23.12 -19.71 -36.67
C VAL A 10 -24.16 -18.78 -37.31
N LEU A 11 -23.95 -17.46 -37.26
CA LEU A 11 -24.68 -16.50 -38.10
C LEU A 11 -23.71 -15.51 -38.76
N LEU A 12 -23.89 -15.39 -40.06
CA LEU A 12 -23.04 -14.74 -41.07
C LEU A 12 -23.31 -13.23 -41.20
N THR A 13 -22.19 -12.50 -41.33
CA THR A 13 -21.90 -11.31 -42.16
C THR A 13 -23.02 -10.40 -42.71
N ALA A 14 -22.85 -9.08 -42.55
CA ALA A 14 -23.12 -8.11 -43.62
C ALA A 14 -22.23 -6.86 -43.49
N CYS A 15 -21.43 -6.62 -44.53
CA CYS A 15 -20.66 -5.39 -44.77
C CYS A 15 -21.57 -4.25 -45.22
N GLY A 16 -21.28 -3.01 -44.80
CA GLY A 16 -21.87 -1.81 -45.39
C GLY A 16 -21.17 -0.54 -44.91
N ALA A 17 -20.38 0.08 -45.78
CA ALA A 17 -19.78 1.41 -45.62
C ALA A 17 -20.22 2.28 -46.83
N PRO A 18 -20.08 3.62 -46.79
CA PRO A 18 -21.19 4.56 -46.80
C PRO A 18 -21.39 5.30 -48.14
N PRO A 19 -22.53 5.98 -48.36
CA PRO A 19 -22.75 6.78 -49.56
C PRO A 19 -22.05 8.13 -49.52
N THR A 20 -21.28 8.38 -50.57
CA THR A 20 -20.65 9.64 -51.00
C THR A 20 -21.72 10.66 -51.43
N VAL A 21 -21.71 11.86 -50.85
CA VAL A 21 -22.55 12.99 -51.30
C VAL A 21 -21.66 14.13 -51.82
N ALA A 22 -22.10 14.70 -52.93
CA ALA A 22 -21.39 15.61 -53.81
C ALA A 22 -21.15 17.02 -53.25
N ARG A 23 -20.14 17.66 -53.85
CA ARG A 23 -19.61 19.01 -53.66
C ARG A 23 -20.54 20.10 -54.23
N PRO A 24 -20.76 21.21 -53.51
CA PRO A 24 -21.12 22.49 -54.11
C PRO A 24 -19.91 23.41 -54.26
N THR A 25 -19.88 24.14 -55.37
CA THR A 25 -18.96 25.21 -55.73
C THR A 25 -19.33 26.54 -55.05
N GLY A 26 -18.32 27.16 -54.42
CA GLY A 26 -18.01 28.60 -54.46
C GLY A 26 -19.01 29.62 -53.91
N THR A 27 -18.64 30.30 -52.81
CA THR A 27 -18.87 31.75 -52.64
C THR A 27 -17.89 32.31 -51.60
N ALA A 28 -17.22 33.41 -51.93
CA ALA A 28 -16.24 34.08 -51.07
C ALA A 28 -16.91 34.89 -49.94
N SER A 29 -16.30 34.91 -48.76
CA SER A 29 -16.63 35.81 -47.65
C SER A 29 -15.49 35.93 -46.63
N PRO A 30 -15.46 36.99 -45.81
CA PRO A 30 -14.32 37.88 -45.65
C PRO A 30 -13.29 37.45 -44.59
N SER A 31 -12.09 38.01 -44.69
CA SER A 31 -10.98 37.83 -43.75
C SER A 31 -11.34 38.33 -42.36
N VAL A 32 -11.38 37.42 -41.38
CA VAL A 32 -11.56 37.72 -39.96
C VAL A 32 -10.18 38.05 -39.39
N ALA A 33 -10.04 39.23 -38.78
CA ALA A 33 -8.86 39.62 -38.03
C ALA A 33 -8.55 38.59 -36.93
N ALA A 34 -7.29 38.21 -36.79
CA ALA A 34 -6.83 37.24 -35.79
C ALA A 34 -7.16 37.73 -34.37
N SER A 35 -8.08 37.03 -33.71
CA SER A 35 -8.32 37.16 -32.28
C SER A 35 -7.05 36.83 -31.52
N ALA A 36 -6.63 37.73 -30.64
CA ALA A 36 -5.54 37.50 -29.70
C ALA A 36 -5.80 36.20 -28.90
N PRO A 37 -4.76 35.38 -28.62
CA PRO A 37 -4.94 34.15 -27.87
C PRO A 37 -5.51 34.48 -26.48
N SER A 38 -6.61 33.82 -26.11
CA SER A 38 -7.11 33.82 -24.74
C SER A 38 -5.99 33.46 -23.77
N PRO A 39 -5.88 34.12 -22.61
CA PRO A 39 -4.89 33.76 -21.61
C PRO A 39 -5.08 32.29 -21.26
N THR A 40 -4.03 31.50 -21.46
CA THR A 40 -3.94 30.13 -20.97
C THR A 40 -4.26 30.17 -19.47
N PRO A 41 -5.15 29.31 -18.95
CA PRO A 41 -5.42 29.26 -17.51
C PRO A 41 -4.10 29.01 -16.81
N THR A 42 -3.57 30.05 -16.16
CA THR A 42 -2.40 29.91 -15.32
C THR A 42 -2.86 29.07 -14.14
N VAL A 43 -2.39 27.82 -14.08
CA VAL A 43 -2.56 26.99 -12.90
C VAL A 43 -1.95 27.79 -11.75
N SER A 44 -2.82 28.35 -10.90
CA SER A 44 -2.39 29.10 -9.73
C SER A 44 -1.71 28.11 -8.81
N ILE A 45 -0.38 28.17 -8.81
CA ILE A 45 0.52 27.40 -7.97
C ILE A 45 0.15 27.71 -6.53
N THR A 46 -0.55 26.78 -5.88
CA THR A 46 -0.70 26.85 -4.43
C THR A 46 0.67 26.47 -3.87
N PRO A 47 1.38 27.34 -3.12
CA PRO A 47 2.68 27.02 -2.50
C PRO A 47 2.61 25.80 -1.57
N GLU A 48 1.40 25.38 -1.23
CA GLU A 48 1.01 24.23 -0.42
C GLU A 48 1.43 22.85 -0.95
N LEU A 49 1.89 22.77 -2.22
CA LEU A 49 2.33 21.51 -2.82
C LEU A 49 3.83 21.44 -3.09
N ALA A 50 4.62 22.51 -2.90
CA ALA A 50 6.04 22.51 -3.26
C ALA A 50 6.87 21.55 -2.39
N GLY A 51 7.71 20.73 -3.02
CA GLY A 51 8.60 19.78 -2.33
C GLY A 51 8.76 18.45 -3.05
N ASP A 52 9.45 17.53 -2.41
CA ASP A 52 9.70 16.17 -2.91
C ASP A 52 8.87 15.15 -2.14
N LEU A 53 8.02 14.40 -2.84
CA LEU A 53 7.29 13.28 -2.25
C LEU A 53 8.04 11.98 -2.49
N PRO A 54 8.53 11.27 -1.46
CA PRO A 54 9.08 9.94 -1.64
C PRO A 54 8.00 9.00 -2.17
N ALA A 55 8.31 8.29 -3.24
CA ALA A 55 7.36 7.39 -3.89
C ALA A 55 8.06 6.18 -4.52
N ILE A 56 7.26 5.17 -4.82
CA ILE A 56 7.68 4.03 -5.64
C ILE A 56 6.84 3.96 -6.91
N SER A 57 7.52 3.98 -8.05
CA SER A 57 6.89 3.67 -9.33
C SER A 57 6.90 2.17 -9.56
N SER A 58 5.86 1.66 -10.21
CA SER A 58 5.82 0.28 -10.67
C SER A 58 5.49 0.29 -12.15
N ASN A 59 6.40 -0.23 -12.96
CA ASN A 59 6.23 -0.30 -14.41
C ASN A 59 6.34 -1.76 -14.83
N ALA A 60 5.34 -2.27 -15.56
CA ALA A 60 5.51 -3.54 -16.26
C ALA A 60 6.60 -3.35 -17.33
N ASN A 61 7.64 -4.17 -17.29
CA ASN A 61 8.59 -4.24 -18.39
C ASN A 61 7.93 -4.92 -19.61
N GLY A 62 8.59 -4.87 -20.77
CA GLY A 62 8.09 -5.51 -22.00
C GLY A 62 7.90 -7.04 -21.92
N THR A 63 8.27 -7.67 -20.80
CA THR A 63 8.06 -9.11 -20.51
C THR A 63 6.93 -9.38 -19.52
N GLY A 64 6.22 -8.34 -19.05
CA GLY A 64 5.14 -8.44 -18.07
C GLY A 64 5.59 -8.52 -16.61
N GLU A 65 6.89 -8.46 -16.35
CA GLU A 65 7.45 -8.39 -14.99
C GLU A 65 7.37 -6.95 -14.47
N ILE A 66 6.84 -6.77 -13.26
CA ILE A 66 6.69 -5.45 -12.64
C ILE A 66 8.04 -5.03 -12.04
N GLN A 67 8.63 -3.99 -12.61
CA GLN A 67 9.81 -3.33 -12.05
C GLN A 67 9.40 -2.21 -11.10
N HIS A 68 10.03 -2.21 -9.93
CA HIS A 68 9.84 -1.18 -8.92
C HIS A 68 11.05 -0.23 -8.89
N ALA A 69 10.80 1.07 -8.86
CA ALA A 69 11.84 2.08 -8.65
C ALA A 69 11.40 3.07 -7.57
N GLY A 70 12.19 3.19 -6.51
CA GLY A 70 12.02 4.24 -5.50
C GLY A 70 12.62 5.56 -5.97
N GLY A 71 12.02 6.67 -5.57
CA GLY A 71 12.47 8.00 -5.95
C GLY A 71 11.58 9.09 -5.38
N PHE A 72 11.59 10.26 -6.03
CA PHE A 72 10.86 11.43 -5.57
C PHE A 72 9.97 11.98 -6.69
N VAL A 73 8.74 12.32 -6.33
CA VAL A 73 7.84 13.11 -7.18
C VAL A 73 8.01 14.57 -6.78
N HIS A 74 8.54 15.37 -7.71
CA HIS A 74 8.79 16.79 -7.51
C HIS A 74 7.52 17.60 -7.75
N PHE A 75 7.22 18.50 -6.81
CA PHE A 75 6.10 19.42 -6.93
C PHE A 75 6.55 20.88 -6.87
N PRO A 76 5.88 21.80 -7.60
CA PRO A 76 4.76 21.53 -8.53
C PRO A 76 5.24 20.84 -9.82
N GLY A 77 4.33 20.13 -10.50
CA GLY A 77 4.58 19.48 -11.80
C GLY A 77 4.53 17.95 -11.78
N GLY A 78 4.75 17.32 -10.63
CA GLY A 78 4.53 15.89 -10.46
C GLY A 78 5.55 14.99 -11.16
N ALA A 79 6.71 15.53 -11.56
CA ALA A 79 7.74 14.78 -12.27
C ALA A 79 8.46 13.81 -11.32
N PHE A 80 8.57 12.54 -11.71
CA PHE A 80 9.28 11.54 -10.92
C PHE A 80 10.74 11.42 -11.32
N THR A 81 11.63 11.48 -10.33
CA THR A 81 13.05 11.19 -10.47
C THR A 81 13.39 9.97 -9.61
N ALA A 82 13.82 8.88 -10.24
CA ALA A 82 14.31 7.71 -9.52
C ALA A 82 15.55 8.07 -8.70
N ASP A 83 15.63 7.57 -7.47
CA ASP A 83 16.81 7.73 -6.62
C ASP A 83 17.64 6.45 -6.64
N PRO A 84 18.90 6.48 -7.15
CA PRO A 84 19.78 5.31 -7.10
C PRO A 84 19.99 4.75 -5.69
N LYS A 85 19.85 5.57 -4.64
CA LYS A 85 19.94 5.13 -3.24
C LYS A 85 18.74 4.29 -2.78
N ALA A 86 17.65 4.29 -3.54
CA ALA A 86 16.48 3.45 -3.30
C ALA A 86 16.65 2.02 -3.83
N ALA A 87 17.75 1.73 -4.52
CA ALA A 87 18.01 0.41 -5.08
C ALA A 87 18.09 -0.65 -3.96
N MET A 88 17.29 -1.71 -4.13
CA MET A 88 17.26 -2.87 -3.25
C MET A 88 17.73 -4.11 -4.01
N VAL A 89 18.54 -4.93 -3.36
CA VAL A 89 19.03 -6.21 -3.87
C VAL A 89 18.49 -7.30 -2.97
N GLN A 90 17.95 -8.36 -3.57
CA GLN A 90 17.54 -9.53 -2.79
C GLN A 90 18.76 -10.36 -2.40
N ASP A 91 18.88 -10.68 -1.12
CA ASP A 91 19.90 -11.59 -0.61
C ASP A 91 19.48 -13.05 -0.94
N PRO A 92 20.31 -13.84 -1.63
CA PRO A 92 19.93 -15.17 -2.09
C PRO A 92 19.84 -16.22 -0.98
N ASN A 93 20.42 -15.95 0.20
CA ASN A 93 20.45 -16.91 1.30
C ASN A 93 19.32 -16.67 2.29
N THR A 94 19.04 -15.40 2.57
CA THR A 94 18.00 -14.99 3.53
C THR A 94 16.68 -14.62 2.85
N HIS A 95 16.69 -14.43 1.52
CA HIS A 95 15.58 -13.90 0.72
C HIS A 95 15.08 -12.51 1.15
N LEU A 96 15.83 -11.83 2.02
CA LEU A 96 15.58 -10.46 2.46
C LEU A 96 15.96 -9.45 1.38
N TRP A 97 15.35 -8.27 1.43
CA TRP A 97 15.75 -7.13 0.63
C TRP A 97 16.81 -6.33 1.37
N ARG A 98 17.84 -5.89 0.65
CA ARG A 98 18.95 -5.13 1.22
C ARG A 98 19.26 -3.89 0.40
N THR A 99 19.58 -2.78 1.06
CA THR A 99 20.02 -1.55 0.36
C THR A 99 21.32 -1.79 -0.41
N ALA A 100 21.48 -1.14 -1.56
CA ALA A 100 22.72 -1.23 -2.36
C ALA A 100 23.89 -0.40 -1.79
N ILE A 101 23.64 0.47 -0.81
CA ILE A 101 24.62 1.39 -0.20
C ILE A 101 24.92 1.03 1.27
N GLN A 102 26.16 1.25 1.71
CA GLN A 102 26.59 1.03 3.09
C GLN A 102 26.15 2.17 4.04
N PRO A 103 25.94 1.89 5.35
CA PRO A 103 25.93 0.56 5.96
C PRO A 103 24.70 -0.22 5.50
N TYR A 104 24.84 -1.46 5.02
CA TYR A 104 23.74 -2.14 4.38
C TYR A 104 22.58 -2.40 5.34
N LEU A 105 21.37 -1.97 4.96
CA LEU A 105 20.15 -2.23 5.72
C LEU A 105 19.42 -3.40 5.07
N SER A 106 18.94 -4.34 5.90
CA SER A 106 18.15 -5.49 5.46
C SER A 106 16.72 -5.38 5.97
N GLY A 107 15.76 -5.95 5.25
CA GLY A 107 14.37 -5.94 5.66
C GLY A 107 13.53 -6.95 4.88
N SER A 108 12.38 -7.27 5.44
CA SER A 108 11.40 -8.18 4.86
C SER A 108 10.24 -7.40 4.29
N ASN A 109 9.76 -7.84 3.13
CA ASN A 109 8.63 -7.24 2.44
C ASN A 109 7.30 -7.78 3.01
N ASP A 110 7.10 -7.58 4.30
CA ASP A 110 6.07 -8.27 5.09
C ASP A 110 4.72 -7.56 5.11
N SER A 111 4.74 -6.25 4.87
CA SER A 111 3.58 -5.39 4.91
C SER A 111 3.01 -5.17 3.52
N GLY A 112 1.73 -5.45 3.31
CA GLY A 112 1.03 -5.15 2.05
C GLY A 112 0.93 -3.65 1.68
N ARG A 113 1.52 -2.74 2.48
CA ARG A 113 1.39 -1.26 2.39
C ARG A 113 2.66 -0.56 1.90
N GLY A 114 3.62 -1.30 1.36
CA GLY A 114 4.85 -0.76 0.79
C GLY A 114 6.05 -1.68 1.04
N ARG A 115 6.96 -1.78 0.07
CA ARG A 115 8.16 -2.66 0.16
C ARG A 115 9.38 -1.96 0.74
N ILE A 116 9.40 -0.63 0.65
CA ILE A 116 10.46 0.26 1.11
C ILE A 116 9.81 1.54 1.63
N THR A 117 10.49 2.31 2.46
CA THR A 117 10.06 3.64 2.92
C THR A 117 11.24 4.58 2.89
N TYR A 118 10.98 5.88 2.75
CA TYR A 118 12.01 6.90 2.90
C TYR A 118 11.83 7.57 4.25
N ASP A 119 12.88 7.58 5.07
CA ASP A 119 12.89 8.36 6.29
C ASP A 119 13.59 9.71 6.06
N PRO A 120 12.87 10.84 6.22
CA PRO A 120 13.41 12.17 5.96
C PRO A 120 14.39 12.65 7.04
N PHE A 121 14.34 12.11 8.26
CA PHE A 121 15.22 12.52 9.35
C PHE A 121 16.64 11.98 9.15
N VAL A 122 16.76 10.73 8.70
CA VAL A 122 18.06 10.12 8.35
C VAL A 122 18.39 10.25 6.86
N GLY A 123 17.48 10.81 6.06
CA GLY A 123 17.66 11.06 4.63
C GLY A 123 17.86 9.80 3.79
N ARG A 124 17.18 8.70 4.15
CA ARG A 124 17.55 7.35 3.72
C ARG A 124 16.37 6.45 3.36
N TRP A 125 16.55 5.61 2.33
CA TRP A 125 15.65 4.51 1.99
C TRP A 125 15.87 3.30 2.88
N ILE A 126 14.78 2.73 3.39
CA ILE A 126 14.75 1.62 4.34
C ILE A 126 13.96 0.45 3.70
N PRO A 127 14.44 -0.80 3.77
CA PRO A 127 13.81 -1.96 3.12
C PRO A 127 12.61 -2.55 3.90
N VAL A 128 11.76 -1.69 4.46
CA VAL A 128 10.51 -2.06 5.16
C VAL A 128 9.42 -1.03 4.88
N SER A 129 8.18 -1.30 5.24
CA SER A 129 7.15 -0.24 5.25
C SER A 129 7.35 0.76 6.39
N ARG A 130 6.65 1.89 6.28
CA ARG A 130 6.64 2.91 7.33
C ARG A 130 6.12 2.38 8.67
N ASP A 131 5.19 1.43 8.66
CA ASP A 131 4.64 0.83 9.88
C ASP A 131 5.70 0.19 10.76
N GLN A 132 6.75 -0.33 10.12
CA GLN A 132 7.85 -1.06 10.76
C GLN A 132 8.94 -0.14 11.30
N VAL A 133 8.86 1.18 11.07
CA VAL A 133 9.80 2.18 11.55
C VAL A 133 9.26 2.79 12.85
N SER A 134 10.13 2.96 13.85
CA SER A 134 9.76 3.62 15.10
C SER A 134 9.34 5.07 14.86
N SER A 135 8.51 5.61 15.75
CA SER A 135 7.99 6.98 15.62
C SER A 135 9.08 8.06 15.67
N ASP A 136 10.22 7.78 16.30
CA ASP A 136 11.41 8.65 16.32
C ASP A 136 12.27 8.55 15.06
N GLY A 137 11.98 7.60 14.16
CA GLY A 137 12.75 7.38 12.93
C GLY A 137 14.16 6.82 13.15
N LEU A 138 14.48 6.35 14.36
CA LEU A 138 15.83 5.86 14.70
C LEU A 138 15.97 4.35 14.58
N HIS A 139 14.86 3.61 14.59
CA HIS A 139 14.87 2.16 14.55
C HIS A 139 13.84 1.63 13.57
N TYR A 140 14.05 0.41 13.09
CA TYR A 140 12.98 -0.34 12.42
C TYR A 140 13.08 -1.83 12.76
N ALA A 141 11.99 -2.55 12.53
CA ALA A 141 11.91 -3.98 12.79
C ALA A 141 11.47 -4.77 11.57
N TYR A 142 12.00 -5.99 11.42
CA TYR A 142 11.62 -6.88 10.33
C TYR A 142 11.72 -8.34 10.77
N ALA A 143 11.11 -9.23 9.98
CA ALA A 143 11.16 -10.66 10.21
C ALA A 143 12.20 -11.31 9.27
N GLU A 144 13.21 -11.96 9.83
CA GLU A 144 14.12 -12.83 9.09
C GLU A 144 13.60 -14.28 9.16
N PRO A 145 13.22 -14.88 8.02
CA PRO A 145 12.82 -16.28 7.99
C PRO A 145 14.02 -17.20 8.28
N ILE A 146 13.78 -18.23 9.08
CA ILE A 146 14.75 -19.32 9.31
C ILE A 146 14.40 -20.45 8.36
N PHE A 147 15.36 -20.89 7.55
CA PHE A 147 15.14 -21.95 6.57
C PHE A 147 15.71 -23.29 7.01
N ALA A 148 15.07 -24.38 6.56
CA ALA A 148 15.66 -25.71 6.71
C ALA A 148 16.99 -25.80 5.93
N PRO A 149 18.01 -26.51 6.44
CA PRO A 149 19.25 -26.72 5.71
C PRO A 149 18.99 -27.30 4.31
N GLY A 150 19.53 -26.65 3.27
CA GLY A 150 19.41 -27.09 1.88
C GLY A 150 18.08 -26.78 1.19
N SER A 151 17.15 -26.05 1.82
CA SER A 151 15.85 -25.76 1.20
C SER A 151 15.87 -24.62 0.17
N ASN A 152 16.90 -23.77 0.16
CA ASN A 152 17.02 -22.63 -0.77
C ASN A 152 17.16 -23.03 -2.26
N THR A 153 17.38 -24.31 -2.56
CA THR A 153 17.51 -24.83 -3.93
C THR A 153 16.40 -25.80 -4.35
N GLN A 154 15.35 -25.97 -3.54
CA GLN A 154 14.33 -27.01 -3.80
C GLN A 154 13.20 -26.55 -4.75
N PRO A 155 12.71 -27.43 -5.65
CA PRO A 155 11.46 -27.21 -6.37
C PRO A 155 10.30 -27.06 -5.36
N GLY A 156 9.59 -25.94 -5.40
CA GLY A 156 8.58 -25.57 -4.40
C GLY A 156 9.00 -24.45 -3.43
N GLY A 157 10.28 -24.02 -3.49
CA GLY A 157 10.79 -22.89 -2.71
C GLY A 157 11.32 -23.29 -1.32
N PRO A 158 11.94 -22.35 -0.60
CA PRO A 158 12.57 -22.63 0.67
C PRO A 158 11.55 -22.88 1.78
N PHE A 159 11.73 -23.98 2.51
CA PHE A 159 10.90 -24.34 3.66
C PHE A 159 11.31 -23.52 4.88
N ILE A 160 10.43 -22.59 5.27
CA ILE A 160 10.58 -21.81 6.50
C ILE A 160 10.33 -22.76 7.69
N THR A 161 11.22 -22.72 8.67
CA THR A 161 11.18 -23.52 9.90
C THR A 161 11.12 -22.67 11.17
N GLY A 162 11.16 -21.34 11.02
CA GLY A 162 11.06 -20.40 12.12
C GLY A 162 11.25 -18.97 11.66
N VAL A 163 11.38 -18.05 12.61
CA VAL A 163 11.59 -16.63 12.36
C VAL A 163 12.44 -15.99 13.46
N HIS A 164 13.32 -15.07 13.05
CA HIS A 164 13.90 -14.07 13.93
C HIS A 164 13.21 -12.73 13.70
N ILE A 165 12.75 -12.09 14.77
CA ILE A 165 12.36 -10.68 14.70
C ILE A 165 13.58 -9.86 15.07
N ARG A 166 13.94 -8.97 14.16
CA ARG A 166 15.15 -8.14 14.24
C ARG A 166 14.80 -6.68 14.43
N VAL A 167 15.70 -5.96 15.08
CA VAL A 167 15.66 -4.50 15.23
C VAL A 167 16.98 -3.94 14.76
N VAL A 168 16.89 -2.94 13.90
CA VAL A 168 18.03 -2.23 13.36
C VAL A 168 18.04 -0.79 13.89
N ASP A 169 19.21 -0.35 14.35
CA ASP A 169 19.52 1.06 14.59
C ASP A 169 19.90 1.72 13.25
N LEU A 170 19.11 2.70 12.81
CA LEU A 170 19.26 3.32 11.49
C LEU A 170 20.56 4.12 11.33
N PRO A 171 21.01 4.93 12.31
CA PRO A 171 22.25 5.68 12.18
C PRO A 171 23.48 4.79 12.01
N SER A 172 23.62 3.72 12.80
CA SER A 172 24.79 2.83 12.75
C SER A 172 24.64 1.66 11.77
N GLY A 173 23.41 1.27 11.45
CA GLY A 173 23.11 0.01 10.76
C GLY A 173 23.28 -1.24 11.64
N SER A 174 23.44 -1.07 12.95
CA SER A 174 23.57 -2.21 13.88
C SER A 174 22.26 -2.98 13.97
N ASP A 175 22.34 -4.31 13.88
CA ASP A 175 21.19 -5.21 13.85
C ASP A 175 21.27 -6.24 14.98
N ARG A 176 20.14 -6.52 15.63
CA ARG A 176 20.02 -7.50 16.71
C ARG A 176 18.68 -8.24 16.66
N ILE A 177 18.71 -9.49 17.10
CA ILE A 177 17.50 -10.31 17.31
C ILE A 177 16.84 -9.89 18.64
N VAL A 178 15.54 -9.62 18.61
CA VAL A 178 14.70 -9.33 19.80
C VAL A 178 13.79 -10.49 20.18
N PHE A 179 13.46 -11.34 19.22
CA PHE A 179 12.62 -12.51 19.43
C PHE A 179 12.96 -13.57 18.39
N SER A 180 12.88 -14.83 18.79
CA SER A 180 13.16 -15.97 17.91
C SER A 180 12.18 -17.09 18.22
N ALA A 181 11.62 -17.70 17.18
CA ALA A 181 10.76 -18.87 17.31
C ALA A 181 11.07 -19.88 16.21
N THR A 182 10.98 -21.16 16.55
CA THR A 182 10.99 -22.27 15.60
C THR A 182 9.61 -22.92 15.54
N GLY A 183 9.27 -23.52 14.41
CA GLY A 183 7.95 -24.07 14.14
C GLY A 183 6.91 -23.02 13.71
N TYR A 184 5.66 -23.48 13.62
CA TYR A 184 4.51 -22.67 13.22
C TYR A 184 3.81 -22.07 14.46
N PRO A 185 3.27 -20.84 14.41
CA PRO A 185 3.20 -19.94 13.26
C PRO A 185 4.48 -19.13 13.01
N PHE A 186 4.74 -18.81 11.74
CA PHE A 186 5.73 -17.80 11.38
C PHE A 186 5.14 -16.42 11.63
N TYR A 187 5.90 -15.52 12.25
CA TYR A 187 5.43 -14.16 12.51
C TYR A 187 5.98 -13.20 11.47
N THR A 188 5.17 -12.23 11.06
CA THR A 188 5.63 -11.05 10.31
C THR A 188 5.42 -9.80 11.13
N VAL A 189 6.22 -8.76 10.85
CA VAL A 189 6.11 -7.49 11.59
C VAL A 189 4.94 -6.68 11.03
N VAL A 190 4.02 -6.30 11.92
CA VAL A 190 2.91 -5.39 11.63
C VAL A 190 3.32 -3.96 11.86
N ALA A 191 3.89 -3.66 13.04
CA ALA A 191 4.30 -2.30 13.38
C ALA A 191 5.37 -2.25 14.46
N TYR A 192 6.18 -1.18 14.43
CA TYR A 192 7.05 -0.78 15.53
C TYR A 192 6.35 0.35 16.30
N ALA A 193 6.04 0.11 17.58
CA ALA A 193 5.47 1.14 18.45
C ALA A 193 6.21 1.20 19.79
N ALA A 194 5.95 2.25 20.58
CA ALA A 194 6.61 2.46 21.86
C ALA A 194 6.41 1.30 22.86
N GLN A 195 5.28 0.58 22.76
CA GLN A 195 4.96 -0.56 23.63
C GLN A 195 5.64 -1.87 23.21
N GLY A 196 6.25 -1.91 22.03
CA GLY A 196 6.85 -3.11 21.48
C GLY A 196 6.65 -3.27 19.98
N ILE A 197 7.07 -4.43 19.48
CA ILE A 197 6.91 -4.79 18.07
C ILE A 197 5.66 -5.64 17.95
N TYR A 198 4.71 -5.16 17.18
CA TYR A 198 3.48 -5.87 16.89
C TYR A 198 3.69 -6.82 15.73
N LEU A 199 3.18 -8.04 15.88
CA LEU A 199 3.35 -9.12 14.92
C LEU A 199 1.99 -9.68 14.53
N THR A 200 1.92 -10.25 13.33
CA THR A 200 0.83 -11.13 12.93
C THR A 200 1.38 -12.49 12.59
N ALA A 201 0.66 -13.54 13.00
CA ALA A 201 0.99 -14.90 12.59
C ALA A 201 0.63 -15.08 11.11
N GLY A 202 1.60 -15.44 10.29
CA GLY A 202 1.42 -15.75 8.88
C GLY A 202 0.46 -16.92 8.68
N CYS A 203 -0.34 -16.83 7.62
CA CYS A 203 -1.08 -17.96 7.11
C CYS A 203 -0.41 -18.48 5.84
N VAL A 204 0.10 -19.70 5.91
CA VAL A 204 0.35 -20.57 4.75
C VAL A 204 -0.71 -21.67 4.76
N GLU A 205 -1.02 -22.21 3.58
CA GLU A 205 -2.08 -23.21 3.27
C GLU A 205 -2.59 -23.98 4.50
N GLY A 206 -3.90 -23.89 4.78
CA GLY A 206 -4.50 -24.50 5.98
C GLY A 206 -4.21 -23.72 7.27
N CYS A 207 -4.48 -22.41 7.27
CA CYS A 207 -4.20 -21.50 8.39
C CYS A 207 -4.52 -22.13 9.75
N GLY A 208 -3.51 -22.30 10.60
CA GLY A 208 -3.71 -22.77 11.98
C GLY A 208 -4.55 -21.81 12.82
N PRO A 209 -4.99 -22.24 14.03
CA PRO A 209 -5.89 -21.46 14.88
C PRO A 209 -5.31 -20.11 15.31
N GLU A 210 -3.98 -19.97 15.31
CA GLU A 210 -3.29 -18.74 15.69
C GLU A 210 -3.01 -17.78 14.53
N ALA A 211 -3.23 -18.21 13.29
CA ALA A 211 -2.95 -17.40 12.11
C ALA A 211 -3.81 -16.13 12.08
N LEU A 212 -3.19 -15.02 11.64
CA LEU A 212 -3.81 -13.70 11.44
C LEU A 212 -4.25 -12.98 12.72
N LYS A 213 -3.90 -13.53 13.88
CA LYS A 213 -4.08 -12.89 15.19
C LYS A 213 -2.99 -11.87 15.46
N LEU A 214 -3.28 -10.91 16.34
CA LEU A 214 -2.34 -9.87 16.73
C LEU A 214 -1.54 -10.27 17.97
N TRP A 215 -0.22 -10.09 17.89
CA TRP A 215 0.75 -10.37 18.95
C TRP A 215 1.65 -9.16 19.17
N ARG A 216 2.34 -9.14 20.31
CA ARG A 216 3.34 -8.11 20.62
C ARG A 216 4.55 -8.74 21.28
N VAL A 217 5.74 -8.37 20.82
CA VAL A 217 7.01 -8.61 21.49
C VAL A 217 7.31 -7.40 22.36
N ASP A 218 7.48 -7.64 23.67
CA ASP A 218 8.02 -6.64 24.58
C ASP A 218 9.52 -6.41 24.31
N LEU A 219 9.91 -5.16 24.05
CA LEU A 219 11.29 -4.83 23.67
C LEU A 219 12.29 -4.96 24.83
N ALA A 220 11.84 -4.85 26.08
CA ALA A 220 12.70 -4.96 27.25
C ALA A 220 12.94 -6.41 27.64
N THR A 221 11.92 -7.27 27.54
CA THR A 221 12.02 -8.66 27.99
C THR A 221 12.11 -9.68 26.86
N GLY A 222 11.88 -9.28 25.60
CA GLY A 222 11.80 -10.19 24.45
C GLY A 222 10.60 -11.15 24.50
N LYS A 223 9.61 -10.90 25.37
CA LYS A 223 8.49 -11.83 25.59
C LYS A 223 7.40 -11.57 24.56
N LEU A 224 6.91 -12.63 23.94
CA LEU A 224 5.75 -12.59 23.07
C LEU A 224 4.46 -12.71 23.90
N ALA A 225 3.50 -11.84 23.64
CA ALA A 225 2.16 -11.90 24.21
C ALA A 225 1.10 -11.74 23.13
N LYS A 226 -0.01 -12.47 23.27
CA LYS A 226 -1.18 -12.29 22.42
C LYS A 226 -1.89 -11.00 22.79
N VAL A 227 -2.22 -10.19 21.79
CA VAL A 227 -2.95 -8.92 21.95
C VAL A 227 -4.42 -9.08 21.59
N SER A 228 -4.74 -9.89 20.57
CA SER A 228 -6.12 -10.13 20.14
C SER A 228 -6.29 -11.51 19.52
N ASP A 229 -7.42 -12.15 19.80
CA ASP A 229 -7.84 -13.40 19.15
C ASP A 229 -8.61 -13.17 17.84
N ARG A 230 -8.84 -11.92 17.44
CA ARG A 230 -9.49 -11.61 16.16
C ARG A 230 -8.56 -11.97 15.00
N ARG A 231 -9.13 -12.56 13.95
CA ARG A 231 -8.41 -12.93 12.74
C ARG A 231 -8.72 -11.91 11.65
N GLY A 232 -7.68 -11.31 11.08
CA GLY A 232 -7.83 -10.42 9.94
C GLY A 232 -6.49 -10.15 9.27
N PHE A 233 -6.55 -9.73 8.01
CA PHE A 233 -5.34 -9.34 7.29
C PHE A 233 -5.07 -7.86 7.48
N ASN A 234 -3.80 -7.50 7.32
CA ASN A 234 -3.34 -6.11 7.28
C ASN A 234 -3.75 -5.31 8.52
N TRP A 235 -3.42 -5.83 9.70
CA TRP A 235 -3.45 -5.04 10.93
C TRP A 235 -2.75 -3.69 10.71
N LEU A 236 -3.34 -2.61 11.23
CA LEU A 236 -2.79 -1.27 11.18
C LEU A 236 -2.73 -0.72 12.59
N ILE A 237 -1.59 -0.16 13.00
CA ILE A 237 -1.40 0.35 14.36
C ILE A 237 -0.98 1.80 14.31
N ARG A 238 -1.78 2.66 14.95
CA ARG A 238 -1.58 4.11 15.04
C ARG A 238 -2.09 4.59 16.39
N ASN A 239 -1.33 5.42 17.09
CA ASN A 239 -1.80 6.16 18.28
C ASN A 239 -2.55 5.28 19.31
N HIS A 240 -1.98 4.14 19.69
CA HIS A 240 -2.58 3.15 20.62
C HIS A 240 -3.89 2.50 20.13
N VAL A 241 -4.20 2.58 18.85
CA VAL A 241 -5.34 1.93 18.22
C VAL A 241 -4.83 0.93 17.20
N ALA A 242 -5.39 -0.27 17.22
CA ALA A 242 -5.26 -1.24 16.16
C ALA A 242 -6.55 -1.32 15.34
N TRP A 243 -6.41 -1.22 14.03
CA TRP A 243 -7.48 -1.41 13.05
C TRP A 243 -7.25 -2.71 12.29
N VAL A 244 -8.33 -3.41 11.98
CA VAL A 244 -8.26 -4.62 11.16
C VAL A 244 -9.56 -4.87 10.42
N ALA A 245 -9.46 -5.31 9.17
CA ALA A 245 -10.59 -5.89 8.45
C ALA A 245 -10.65 -7.40 8.75
N THR A 246 -11.77 -7.85 9.31
CA THR A 246 -11.99 -9.25 9.69
C THR A 246 -12.98 -9.94 8.75
N TYR A 247 -12.91 -11.26 8.75
CA TYR A 247 -13.74 -12.13 7.93
C TYR A 247 -15.10 -12.42 8.56
N ASP A 248 -16.12 -12.54 7.71
CA ASP A 248 -17.37 -13.20 8.08
C ASP A 248 -17.27 -14.74 7.94
N GLU A 249 -18.40 -15.41 8.22
CA GLU A 249 -18.56 -16.86 8.11
C GLU A 249 -18.36 -17.40 6.69
N SER A 250 -18.52 -16.56 5.66
CA SER A 250 -18.25 -16.91 4.26
C SER A 250 -16.76 -16.85 3.91
N GLY A 251 -15.92 -16.37 4.83
CA GLY A 251 -14.49 -16.19 4.62
C GLY A 251 -14.17 -14.98 3.76
N GLN A 252 -15.07 -13.98 3.67
CA GLN A 252 -14.80 -12.70 3.01
C GLN A 252 -14.57 -11.59 4.03
N PRO A 253 -13.60 -10.67 3.81
CA PRO A 253 -13.43 -9.52 4.68
C PRO A 253 -14.68 -8.64 4.62
N SER A 254 -15.32 -8.40 5.75
CA SER A 254 -16.58 -7.65 5.76
C SER A 254 -16.83 -6.75 6.97
N GLN A 255 -15.93 -6.76 7.95
CA GLN A 255 -16.08 -5.95 9.15
C GLN A 255 -14.77 -5.24 9.51
N LEU A 256 -14.85 -3.94 9.75
CA LEU A 256 -13.75 -3.15 10.32
C LEU A 256 -13.88 -3.18 11.84
N LEU A 257 -12.84 -3.63 12.52
CA LEU A 257 -12.74 -3.57 13.97
C LEU A 257 -11.74 -2.50 14.39
N ARG A 258 -12.09 -1.80 15.47
CA ARG A 258 -11.18 -0.98 16.28
C ARG A 258 -10.84 -1.73 17.55
N LEU A 259 -9.56 -1.86 17.84
CA LEU A 259 -9.04 -2.34 19.11
C LEU A 259 -8.27 -1.21 19.80
N ASP A 260 -8.67 -0.87 21.01
CA ASP A 260 -7.92 0.04 21.87
C ASP A 260 -6.81 -0.74 22.59
N LEU A 261 -5.56 -0.38 22.33
CA LEU A 261 -4.39 -1.11 22.85
C LEU A 261 -4.06 -0.75 24.31
N THR A 262 -4.75 0.24 24.90
CA THR A 262 -4.54 0.63 26.30
C THR A 262 -5.40 -0.19 27.26
N ASN A 263 -6.60 -0.60 26.84
CA ASN A 263 -7.59 -1.29 27.68
C ASN A 263 -8.17 -2.56 27.03
N ALA A 264 -7.64 -2.95 25.87
CA ALA A 264 -8.06 -4.11 25.07
C ALA A 264 -9.52 -4.13 24.60
N GLN A 265 -10.21 -2.98 24.61
CA GLN A 265 -11.60 -2.89 24.13
C GLN A 265 -11.67 -3.03 22.61
N ILE A 266 -12.54 -3.92 22.14
CA ILE A 266 -12.80 -4.16 20.71
C ILE A 266 -14.20 -3.66 20.37
N ALA A 267 -14.31 -2.84 19.32
CA ALA A 267 -15.58 -2.37 18.79
C ALA A 267 -15.64 -2.58 17.28
N ALA A 268 -16.81 -2.98 16.77
CA ALA A 268 -17.09 -2.96 15.35
C ALA A 268 -17.37 -1.53 14.88
N TRP A 269 -16.72 -1.11 13.80
CA TRP A 269 -16.76 0.27 13.32
C TRP A 269 -17.41 0.41 11.96
N LEU A 270 -17.29 -0.58 11.08
CA LEU A 270 -17.97 -0.56 9.79
C LEU A 270 -18.26 -1.99 9.35
N THR A 271 -19.34 -2.19 8.62
CA THR A 271 -19.64 -3.45 7.93
C THR A 271 -19.89 -3.16 6.46
N GLY A 272 -19.36 -4.00 5.56
CA GLY A 272 -19.55 -3.88 4.12
C GLY A 272 -18.78 -4.95 3.36
N PRO A 273 -19.18 -5.33 2.14
CA PRO A 273 -18.57 -6.43 1.41
C PRO A 273 -17.15 -6.11 0.94
N GLY A 274 -16.31 -7.15 0.84
CA GLY A 274 -14.99 -7.09 0.20
C GLY A 274 -14.08 -6.02 0.79
N MET A 275 -14.12 -5.85 2.11
CA MET A 275 -13.48 -4.75 2.81
C MET A 275 -11.96 -4.87 2.80
N GLN A 276 -11.26 -3.80 2.43
CA GLN A 276 -9.82 -3.69 2.52
C GLN A 276 -9.45 -2.45 3.33
N LEU A 277 -8.60 -2.60 4.34
CA LEU A 277 -8.06 -1.48 5.11
C LEU A 277 -6.82 -0.90 4.39
N ILE A 278 -6.84 0.41 4.10
CA ILE A 278 -5.81 1.11 3.32
C ILE A 278 -4.74 1.77 4.20
N ASP A 279 -5.16 2.62 5.14
CA ASP A 279 -4.37 3.26 6.22
C ASP A 279 -5.34 4.10 7.09
N THR A 280 -4.84 5.10 7.82
CA THR A 280 -5.60 6.22 8.38
C THR A 280 -5.27 7.52 7.66
N ASP A 281 -6.20 8.47 7.70
CA ASP A 281 -5.91 9.85 7.33
C ASP A 281 -5.10 10.59 8.41
N ALA A 282 -4.87 11.89 8.20
CA ALA A 282 -4.16 12.77 9.11
C ALA A 282 -4.83 12.93 10.48
N ASP A 283 -6.16 12.78 10.55
CA ASP A 283 -6.92 12.85 11.81
C ASP A 283 -6.94 11.50 12.55
N GLY A 284 -6.40 10.44 11.93
CA GLY A 284 -6.40 9.08 12.47
C GLY A 284 -7.68 8.28 12.17
N SER A 285 -8.56 8.80 11.30
CA SER A 285 -9.73 8.08 10.81
C SER A 285 -9.31 7.02 9.80
N PRO A 286 -9.79 5.77 9.91
CA PRO A 286 -9.39 4.71 9.00
C PRO A 286 -9.98 4.93 7.61
N LEU A 287 -9.16 4.65 6.60
CA LEU A 287 -9.49 4.67 5.18
C LEU A 287 -9.64 3.23 4.70
N VAL A 288 -10.76 2.92 4.06
CA VAL A 288 -11.09 1.57 3.59
C VAL A 288 -11.58 1.59 2.16
N THR A 289 -11.39 0.48 1.45
CA THR A 289 -12.10 0.17 0.22
C THR A 289 -13.16 -0.87 0.52
N LEU A 290 -14.38 -0.68 0.01
CA LEU A 290 -15.40 -1.73 -0.06
C LEU A 290 -15.53 -2.20 -1.50
N ASN A 291 -15.43 -3.52 -1.71
CA ASN A 291 -15.55 -4.14 -3.02
C ASN A 291 -16.81 -5.00 -3.06
N GLY A 292 -17.74 -4.69 -3.98
CA GLY A 292 -18.99 -5.43 -4.08
C GLY A 292 -19.77 -5.11 -5.36
N GLY A 293 -20.43 -6.13 -5.94
CA GLY A 293 -21.31 -5.95 -7.10
C GLY A 293 -20.62 -5.38 -8.34
N GLY A 294 -19.31 -5.62 -8.51
CA GLY A 294 -18.52 -5.05 -9.61
C GLY A 294 -18.12 -3.58 -9.43
N THR A 295 -18.32 -3.02 -8.23
CA THR A 295 -17.95 -1.64 -7.89
C THR A 295 -17.03 -1.60 -6.68
N SER A 296 -16.22 -0.55 -6.63
CA SER A 296 -15.30 -0.23 -5.54
C SER A 296 -15.67 1.14 -4.99
N ALA A 297 -15.65 1.28 -3.65
CA ALA A 297 -15.88 2.55 -2.98
C ALA A 297 -14.83 2.75 -1.90
N GLU A 298 -14.02 3.79 -2.05
CA GLU A 298 -13.09 4.25 -1.02
C GLU A 298 -13.79 5.20 -0.07
N LEU A 299 -13.65 4.90 1.21
CA LEU A 299 -14.38 5.53 2.29
C LEU A 299 -13.43 5.96 3.39
N ARG A 300 -13.73 7.10 3.99
CA ARG A 300 -13.24 7.47 5.31
C ARG A 300 -14.30 7.12 6.35
N VAL A 301 -13.91 6.39 7.38
CA VAL A 301 -14.83 6.03 8.48
C VAL A 301 -14.69 7.04 9.61
N THR A 302 -15.73 7.83 9.84
CA THR A 302 -15.69 8.98 10.76
C THR A 302 -16.20 8.64 12.14
N ALA A 303 -17.10 7.67 12.25
CA ALA A 303 -17.63 7.14 13.50
C ALA A 303 -18.15 5.70 13.30
N PRO A 304 -18.55 4.99 14.36
CA PRO A 304 -19.17 3.67 14.20
C PRO A 304 -20.36 3.70 13.26
N GLN A 305 -20.29 2.88 12.21
CA GLN A 305 -21.26 2.74 11.12
C GLN A 305 -21.51 4.04 10.33
N GLN A 306 -20.60 5.02 10.42
CA GLN A 306 -20.66 6.26 9.66
C GLN A 306 -19.40 6.40 8.81
N SER A 307 -19.60 6.67 7.53
CA SER A 307 -18.53 6.85 6.57
C SER A 307 -18.90 7.86 5.50
N GLU A 308 -17.87 8.44 4.89
CA GLU A 308 -18.00 9.36 3.77
C GLU A 308 -17.13 8.88 2.61
N ARG A 309 -17.62 9.09 1.38
CA ARG A 309 -16.84 8.79 0.17
C ARG A 309 -15.72 9.80 0.02
N ILE A 310 -14.51 9.31 -0.25
CA ILE A 310 -13.37 10.18 -0.50
C ILE A 310 -13.19 10.50 -2.00
N PHE A 311 -13.78 9.69 -2.89
CA PHE A 311 -13.84 9.95 -4.34
C PHE A 311 -15.27 10.03 -4.89
N PRO A 312 -15.51 10.90 -5.90
CA PRO A 312 -16.80 11.05 -6.55
C PRO A 312 -17.11 9.97 -7.60
N GLY A 313 -16.13 9.18 -8.05
CA GLY A 313 -16.29 8.14 -9.07
C GLY A 313 -15.79 6.76 -8.62
N PRO A 314 -15.98 5.69 -9.42
CA PRO A 314 -15.37 4.40 -9.12
C PRO A 314 -13.85 4.54 -9.21
N SER A 315 -13.15 4.42 -8.09
CA SER A 315 -11.70 4.21 -8.08
C SER A 315 -11.43 2.73 -7.93
N ASN A 316 -10.50 2.23 -8.73
CA ASN A 316 -10.02 0.86 -8.66
C ASN A 316 -8.52 0.88 -8.37
N GLY A 317 -8.10 1.37 -7.20
CA GLY A 317 -6.68 1.20 -6.93
C GLY A 317 -6.01 1.93 -5.80
N LEU A 318 -6.67 2.63 -4.88
CA LEU A 318 -5.93 3.13 -3.72
C LEU A 318 -5.39 1.96 -2.89
N LEU A 319 -4.07 1.95 -2.70
CA LEU A 319 -3.39 0.93 -1.88
C LEU A 319 -2.56 1.53 -0.76
N ALA A 320 -2.27 2.82 -0.81
CA ALA A 320 -1.47 3.49 0.22
C ALA A 320 -2.00 4.89 0.50
N ALA A 321 -1.85 5.29 1.76
CA ALA A 321 -2.02 6.65 2.20
C ALA A 321 -0.83 7.04 3.09
N VAL A 322 -0.45 8.31 3.06
CA VAL A 322 0.55 8.87 3.97
C VAL A 322 0.01 10.15 4.56
N ALA A 323 -0.14 10.17 5.89
CA ALA A 323 -0.44 11.38 6.64
C ALA A 323 0.78 12.31 6.67
N ASP A 324 0.55 13.59 6.37
CA ASP A 324 1.56 14.65 6.24
C ASP A 324 0.97 15.93 6.86
N GLY A 325 1.20 16.11 8.16
CA GLY A 325 0.53 17.15 8.96
C GLY A 325 -0.98 16.95 8.99
N SER A 326 -1.74 17.96 8.59
CA SER A 326 -3.22 17.93 8.50
C SER A 326 -3.76 17.38 7.17
N ARG A 327 -2.89 16.79 6.34
CA ARG A 327 -3.23 16.35 4.98
C ARG A 327 -2.88 14.88 4.80
N THR A 328 -3.54 14.22 3.86
CA THR A 328 -3.24 12.83 3.53
C THR A 328 -2.97 12.70 2.05
N ARG A 329 -1.82 12.12 1.70
CA ARG A 329 -1.47 11.80 0.32
C ARG A 329 -1.94 10.39 0.02
N LEU A 330 -2.67 10.23 -1.07
CA LEU A 330 -3.23 8.96 -1.50
C LEU A 330 -2.60 8.58 -2.83
N GLY A 331 -2.30 7.29 -3.01
CA GLY A 331 -1.75 6.78 -4.26
C GLY A 331 -2.17 5.33 -4.51
N GLY A 332 -2.04 4.92 -5.76
CA GLY A 332 -2.53 3.65 -6.23
C GLY A 332 -1.48 2.64 -6.65
N GLY A 333 -1.93 1.38 -6.74
CA GLY A 333 -1.09 0.19 -6.81
C GLY A 333 -0.16 0.02 -8.01
N PRO A 334 0.61 -1.09 -8.03
CA PRO A 334 1.70 -1.33 -8.98
C PRO A 334 1.32 -1.36 -10.47
N ILE A 335 0.02 -1.41 -10.76
CA ILE A 335 -0.55 -1.49 -12.11
C ILE A 335 -1.72 -0.47 -12.23
N GLY A 336 -1.81 0.49 -11.30
CA GLY A 336 -2.97 1.36 -11.13
C GLY A 336 -3.03 2.54 -12.10
N GLU A 337 -4.25 2.85 -12.53
CA GLU A 337 -4.63 3.93 -13.45
C GLU A 337 -4.70 5.31 -12.79
N VAL A 338 -4.48 5.39 -11.47
CA VAL A 338 -4.71 6.59 -10.64
C VAL A 338 -3.40 7.31 -10.29
N GLY A 339 -3.44 8.65 -10.34
CA GLY A 339 -2.33 9.51 -9.95
C GLY A 339 -2.14 9.65 -8.43
N ILE A 340 -1.37 10.65 -8.01
CA ILE A 340 -1.27 11.05 -6.60
C ILE A 340 -2.37 12.05 -6.28
N TYR A 341 -3.08 11.81 -5.18
CA TYR A 341 -4.13 12.69 -4.67
C TYR A 341 -3.74 13.28 -3.32
N LEU A 342 -4.22 14.49 -3.06
CA LEU A 342 -4.18 15.14 -1.77
C LEU A 342 -5.59 15.17 -1.20
N TYR A 343 -5.77 14.61 -0.01
CA TYR A 343 -7.02 14.56 0.71
C TYR A 343 -6.98 15.44 1.96
N THR A 344 -8.06 16.18 2.16
CA THR A 344 -8.44 16.77 3.45
C THR A 344 -9.95 16.58 3.65
N PRO A 345 -10.45 16.53 4.88
CA PRO A 345 -11.89 16.46 5.13
C PRO A 345 -12.66 17.63 4.51
N ALA A 346 -12.05 18.83 4.45
CA ALA A 346 -12.70 20.04 3.95
C ALA A 346 -12.79 20.07 2.40
N SER A 347 -11.79 19.51 1.70
CA SER A 347 -11.70 19.61 0.24
C SER A 347 -12.02 18.30 -0.49
N GLY A 348 -12.13 17.18 0.23
CA GLY A 348 -12.11 15.85 -0.38
C GLY A 348 -10.77 15.54 -1.04
N ALA A 349 -10.72 14.45 -1.82
CA ALA A 349 -9.53 14.06 -2.57
C ALA A 349 -9.43 14.84 -3.88
N ARG A 350 -8.29 15.50 -4.08
CA ARG A 350 -7.94 16.23 -5.32
C ARG A 350 -6.69 15.63 -5.94
N GLN A 351 -6.72 15.33 -7.23
CA GLN A 351 -5.53 14.89 -7.95
C GLN A 351 -4.50 16.03 -8.02
N VAL A 352 -3.26 15.73 -7.67
CA VAL A 352 -2.16 16.71 -7.65
C VAL A 352 -1.00 16.32 -8.56
N SER A 353 -0.93 15.06 -9.00
CA SER A 353 0.02 14.57 -10.00
C SER A 353 -0.56 13.37 -10.74
N ASP A 354 -0.22 13.20 -12.02
CA ASP A 354 -0.53 12.02 -12.82
C ASP A 354 0.46 10.88 -12.60
N PHE A 355 1.46 11.07 -11.74
CA PHE A 355 2.39 10.02 -11.35
C PHE A 355 1.64 8.83 -10.75
N ARG A 356 1.81 7.65 -11.36
CA ARG A 356 1.20 6.39 -10.94
C ARG A 356 2.18 5.65 -10.03
N GLY A 357 1.90 5.68 -8.74
CA GLY A 357 2.71 4.99 -7.76
C GLY A 357 2.21 5.21 -6.34
N LEU A 358 2.96 4.68 -5.38
CA LEU A 358 2.61 4.74 -3.97
C LEU A 358 3.43 5.82 -3.26
N PRO A 359 2.83 6.71 -2.47
CA PRO A 359 3.57 7.57 -1.55
C PRO A 359 4.21 6.71 -0.45
N LEU A 360 5.46 7.00 -0.11
CA LEU A 360 6.29 6.20 0.82
C LEU A 360 6.85 6.99 2.01
N GLY A 361 6.39 8.22 2.20
CA GLY A 361 6.80 9.12 3.26
C GLY A 361 6.15 10.51 3.12
N PRO A 362 6.33 11.39 4.12
CA PRO A 362 5.84 12.76 4.05
C PRO A 362 6.59 13.56 2.98
N LEU A 363 6.03 14.72 2.57
CA LEU A 363 6.72 15.65 1.68
C LEU A 363 7.91 16.31 2.39
N ARG A 364 8.99 16.56 1.66
CA ARG A 364 10.15 17.31 2.16
C ARG A 364 10.43 18.59 1.38
#